data_AF-A0A1H2SIN4-F1
#
_entry.id   AF-A0A1H2SIN4-F1
#
_cell.length_a   1.000
_cell.length_b   1.000
_cell.length_c   1.000
_cell.angle_alpha   90.00
_cell.angle_beta   90.00
_cell.angle_gamma   90.00
#
_symmetry.space_group_name_H-M   'P 1'
#
loop_
_entity.id
_entity.type
_entity.pdbx_description
1 polymer ?
#
loop_
_entity_poly.entity_id
_entity_poly.type
_entity_poly.pdbx_seq_one_letter_code
_entity_poly.pdbx_strand_id
1 'polypeptide(L)'
;MINAQIDDVAEVMLMNGYHPVATLEEFKNNSSIKEAKGEFNTDVKAVYTELCNDFHYLLEAVVSIKEAADEVSSYQISSLMDEYISAYKKVIWMIEQTMM
;
A
#
# COMPACT_ATOMS: atom_id res chain seq x y z
N MET A 1 -0.67 11.14 2.42
CA MET A 1 -1.13 9.80 2.85
C MET A 1 -0.06 8.78 2.51
N ILE A 2 0.06 8.33 1.25
CA ILE A 2 1.05 7.31 0.85
C ILE A 2 2.50 7.68 1.22
N ASN A 3 2.96 8.91 0.97
CA ASN A 3 4.34 9.30 1.30
C ASN A 3 4.67 9.18 2.80
N ALA A 4 3.72 9.49 3.68
CA ALA A 4 3.92 9.33 5.12
C ALA A 4 3.98 7.84 5.50
N GLN A 5 3.14 7.01 4.86
CA GLN A 5 3.17 5.56 5.06
C GLN A 5 4.48 4.93 4.59
N ILE A 6 5.07 5.43 3.49
CA ILE A 6 6.39 4.99 3.02
C ILE A 6 7.45 5.30 4.08
N ASP A 7 7.40 6.49 4.67
CA ASP A 7 8.34 6.94 5.71
C ASP A 7 8.21 6.09 6.99
N ASP A 8 6.98 5.97 7.52
CA ASP A 8 6.67 5.14 8.69
C ASP A 8 7.17 3.69 8.53
N VAL A 9 6.92 3.07 7.36
CA VAL A 9 7.38 1.70 7.08
C VAL A 9 8.90 1.64 7.04
N ALA A 10 9.56 2.61 6.39
CA ALA A 10 11.01 2.68 6.34
C ALA A 10 11.62 2.86 7.74
N GLU A 11 11.04 3.72 8.57
CA GLU A 11 11.46 3.92 9.96
C GLU A 11 11.31 2.63 10.78
N VAL A 12 10.15 1.95 10.70
CA VAL A 12 9.94 0.69 11.41
C VAL A 12 10.91 -0.40 10.93
N MET A 13 11.21 -0.47 9.62
CA MET A 13 12.24 -1.36 9.09
C MET A 13 13.60 -1.08 9.73
N LEU A 14 14.02 0.19 9.78
CA LEU A 14 15.30 0.60 10.38
C LEU A 14 15.36 0.31 11.88
N MET A 15 14.27 0.56 12.62
CA MET A 15 14.18 0.26 14.06
C MET A 15 14.35 -1.24 14.35
N ASN A 16 13.95 -2.10 13.41
CA ASN A 16 14.10 -3.54 13.51
C ASN A 16 15.39 -4.07 12.85
N GLY A 17 16.31 -3.18 12.45
CA GLY A 17 17.62 -3.54 11.89
C GLY A 17 17.58 -3.97 10.42
N TYR A 18 16.48 -3.72 9.72
CA TYR A 18 16.36 -3.95 8.27
C TYR A 18 16.79 -2.71 7.48
N HIS A 19 17.02 -2.91 6.18
CA HIS A 19 17.34 -1.83 5.24
C HIS A 19 16.18 -1.65 4.25
N PRO A 20 15.48 -0.51 4.26
CA PRO A 20 14.48 -0.20 3.25
C PRO A 20 15.15 0.04 1.89
N VAL A 21 14.41 -0.21 0.81
CA VAL A 21 14.82 0.22 -0.53
C VAL A 21 14.92 1.75 -0.56
N ALA A 22 15.96 2.28 -1.21
CA ALA A 22 16.32 3.69 -1.08
C ALA A 22 16.48 4.40 -2.44
N THR A 23 16.33 3.68 -3.55
CA THR A 23 16.42 4.24 -4.90
C THR A 23 15.13 4.02 -5.67
N LEU A 24 14.80 4.94 -6.58
CA LEU A 24 13.63 4.82 -7.46
C LEU A 24 13.70 3.57 -8.35
N GLU A 25 14.91 3.13 -8.73
CA GLU A 25 15.11 1.92 -9.51
C GLU A 25 14.75 0.66 -8.71
N GLU A 26 15.16 0.58 -7.44
CA GLU A 26 14.77 -0.53 -6.55
C GLU A 26 13.26 -0.56 -6.31
N PHE A 27 12.63 0.59 -6.08
CA PHE A 27 11.17 0.68 -5.97
C PHE A 27 10.48 0.15 -7.23
N LYS A 28 10.95 0.58 -8.40
CA LYS A 28 10.38 0.16 -9.69
C LYS A 28 10.55 -1.33 -9.94
N ASN A 29 11.69 -1.90 -9.57
CA ASN A 29 11.98 -3.33 -9.78
C ASN A 29 11.26 -4.24 -8.79
N ASN A 30 10.99 -3.75 -7.57
CA ASN A 30 10.34 -4.54 -6.51
C ASN A 30 8.81 -4.36 -6.47
N SER A 31 8.27 -3.30 -7.07
CA SER A 31 6.82 -3.06 -7.08
C SER A 31 6.06 -4.07 -7.94
N SER A 32 4.97 -4.62 -7.41
CA SER A 32 4.01 -5.41 -8.20
C SER A 32 2.93 -4.54 -8.86
N ILE A 33 2.70 -3.33 -8.34
CA ILE A 33 1.85 -2.32 -8.99
C ILE A 33 2.62 -1.74 -10.17
N LYS A 34 1.98 -1.74 -11.35
CA LYS A 34 2.61 -1.31 -12.60
C LYS A 34 2.34 0.16 -12.83
N GLU A 35 3.36 0.87 -13.33
CA GLU A 35 3.18 2.25 -13.78
C GLU A 35 2.17 2.30 -14.94
N ALA A 36 1.23 3.24 -14.86
CA ALA A 36 0.35 3.55 -15.97
C ALA A 36 1.15 4.12 -17.15
N LYS A 37 0.63 3.93 -18.38
CA LYS A 37 1.18 4.61 -19.55
C LYS A 37 0.91 6.11 -19.44
N GLY A 38 1.87 6.95 -19.83
CA GLY A 38 1.77 8.42 -19.82
C GLY A 38 0.83 9.00 -20.90
N GLU A 39 -0.26 8.30 -21.20
CA GLU A 39 -1.26 8.68 -22.18
C GLU A 39 -2.45 9.35 -21.47
N PHE A 40 -3.06 10.35 -22.09
CA PHE A 40 -4.24 10.98 -21.53
C PHE A 40 -5.44 10.04 -21.64
N ASN A 41 -5.94 9.55 -20.50
CA ASN A 41 -7.11 8.69 -20.45
C ASN A 41 -8.37 9.51 -20.12
N THR A 42 -9.32 9.55 -21.05
CA THR A 42 -10.62 10.21 -20.86
C THR A 42 -11.65 9.34 -20.13
N ASP A 43 -11.39 8.03 -20.02
CA ASP A 43 -12.27 7.09 -19.33
C ASP A 43 -12.00 7.14 -17.82
N VAL A 44 -12.73 8.04 -17.16
CA VAL A 44 -12.68 8.22 -15.71
C VAL A 44 -13.02 6.93 -14.97
N LYS A 45 -13.97 6.13 -15.47
CA LYS A 45 -14.34 4.86 -14.81
C LYS A 45 -13.21 3.86 -14.88
N ALA A 46 -12.55 3.72 -16.03
CA ALA A 46 -11.37 2.86 -16.14
C ALA A 46 -10.26 3.26 -15.16
N VAL A 47 -10.00 4.57 -15.02
CA VAL A 47 -8.99 5.07 -14.07
C VAL A 47 -9.35 4.73 -12.63
N TYR A 48 -10.61 4.95 -12.21
CA TYR A 48 -11.04 4.58 -10.85
C TYR A 48 -11.02 3.08 -10.61
N THR A 49 -11.35 2.25 -11.60
CA THR A 49 -11.27 0.78 -11.50
C THR A 49 -9.83 0.33 -11.26
N GLU A 50 -8.87 0.81 -12.04
CA GLU A 50 -7.45 0.48 -11.85
C GLU A 50 -6.96 0.96 -10.47
N LEU A 51 -7.29 2.19 -10.08
CA LEU A 51 -6.94 2.72 -8.76
C LEU A 51 -7.53 1.87 -7.62
N CYS A 52 -8.77 1.41 -7.77
CA CYS A 52 -9.42 0.54 -6.80
C CYS A 52 -8.68 -0.80 -6.68
N ASN A 53 -8.29 -1.39 -7.81
CA ASN A 53 -7.51 -2.64 -7.83
C ASN A 53 -6.16 -2.48 -7.13
N ASP A 54 -5.47 -1.36 -7.35
CA ASP A 54 -4.19 -1.06 -6.68
C ASP A 54 -4.36 -0.97 -5.15
N PHE A 55 -5.41 -0.30 -4.68
CA PHE A 55 -5.69 -0.25 -3.24
C PHE A 55 -6.12 -1.59 -2.65
N HIS A 56 -6.81 -2.44 -3.41
CA HIS A 56 -7.09 -3.82 -3.00
C HIS A 56 -5.81 -4.64 -2.85
N TYR A 57 -4.87 -4.50 -3.80
CA TYR A 57 -3.56 -5.13 -3.70
C TYR A 57 -2.79 -4.66 -2.45
N LEU A 58 -2.75 -3.34 -2.20
CA LEU A 58 -2.13 -2.80 -1.00
C LEU A 58 -2.78 -3.33 0.28
N LEU A 59 -4.11 -3.44 0.31
CA LEU A 59 -4.86 -4.01 1.43
C LEU A 59 -4.48 -5.48 1.68
N GLU A 60 -4.42 -6.29 0.64
CA GLU A 60 -4.00 -7.69 0.76
C GLU A 60 -2.57 -7.81 1.30
N ALA A 61 -1.65 -6.98 0.79
CA ALA A 61 -0.27 -6.95 1.24
C ALA A 61 -0.16 -6.61 2.74
N VAL A 62 -0.84 -5.58 3.23
CA VAL A 62 -0.77 -5.21 4.67
C VAL A 62 -1.46 -6.24 5.57
N VAL A 63 -2.51 -6.92 5.10
CA VAL A 63 -3.14 -8.03 5.84
C VAL A 63 -2.16 -9.19 5.98
N SER A 64 -1.50 -9.59 4.89
CA SER A 64 -0.51 -10.67 4.93
C SER A 64 0.67 -10.33 5.83
N ILE A 65 1.16 -9.09 5.80
CA ILE A 65 2.23 -8.63 6.70
C ILE A 65 1.78 -8.66 8.16
N LYS A 66 0.53 -8.25 8.44
CA LYS A 66 -0.03 -8.32 9.79
C LYS A 66 -0.09 -9.75 10.30
N GLU A 67 -0.58 -10.69 9.51
CA GLU A 67 -0.66 -12.11 9.88
C GLU A 67 0.73 -12.65 10.22
N ALA A 68 1.74 -12.40 9.37
CA ALA A 68 3.11 -12.79 9.62
C ALA A 68 3.70 -12.11 10.88
N ALA A 69 3.37 -10.84 11.13
CA ALA A 69 3.81 -10.11 12.32
C ALA A 69 3.17 -10.69 13.60
N ASP A 70 1.90 -11.06 13.56
CA ASP A 70 1.19 -11.68 14.69
C ASP A 70 1.79 -13.06 15.03
N GLU A 71 2.16 -13.86 14.03
CA GLU A 71 2.83 -15.16 14.24
C GLU A 71 4.15 -15.05 15.01
N VAL A 72 4.95 -14.00 14.72
CA VAL A 72 6.23 -13.74 15.40
C VAL A 72 6.10 -12.78 16.58
N SER A 73 4.87 -12.43 17.00
CA SER A 73 4.59 -11.49 18.09
C SER A 73 5.24 -10.11 17.91
N SER A 74 5.38 -9.66 16.66
CA SER A 74 5.84 -8.31 16.34
C SER A 74 4.69 -7.30 16.48
N TYR A 75 4.43 -6.87 17.71
CA TYR A 75 3.31 -5.98 18.03
C TYR A 75 3.40 -4.61 17.35
N GLN A 76 4.62 -4.08 17.16
CA GLN A 76 4.82 -2.80 16.48
C GLN A 76 4.36 -2.87 15.02
N ILE A 77 4.81 -3.89 14.28
CA ILE A 77 4.45 -4.07 12.87
C ILE A 77 2.95 -4.38 12.75
N SER A 78 2.45 -5.28 13.60
CA SER A 78 1.03 -5.66 13.60
C SER A 78 0.12 -4.45 13.82
N SER A 79 0.45 -3.60 14.80
CA SER A 79 -0.33 -2.39 15.10
C SER A 79 -0.29 -1.37 13.95
N LEU A 80 0.89 -1.17 13.33
CA LEU A 80 1.03 -0.29 12.16
C LEU A 80 0.18 -0.79 10.99
N MET A 81 0.16 -2.10 10.75
CA MET A 81 -0.65 -2.67 9.67
C MET A 81 -2.15 -2.52 9.93
N ASP A 82 -2.63 -2.58 11.18
CA ASP A 82 -4.04 -2.31 11.50
C ASP A 82 -4.48 -0.89 11.09
N GLU A 83 -3.62 0.10 11.32
CA GLU A 83 -3.88 1.48 10.89
C GLU A 83 -4.02 1.58 9.37
N TYR A 84 -3.15 0.89 8.62
CA TYR A 84 -3.18 0.90 7.16
C TYR A 84 -4.33 0.10 6.57
N ILE A 85 -4.68 -1.04 7.17
CA ILE A 85 -5.88 -1.80 6.81
C ILE A 85 -7.12 -0.90 6.92
N SER A 86 -7.25 -0.17 8.02
CA SER A 86 -8.37 0.76 8.23
C SER A 86 -8.37 1.89 7.20
N ALA A 87 -7.21 2.51 6.94
CA ALA A 87 -7.06 3.57 5.96
C ALA A 87 -7.42 3.11 4.54
N TYR A 88 -6.88 1.98 4.08
CA TYR A 88 -7.13 1.46 2.73
C TYR A 88 -8.57 1.00 2.54
N LYS A 89 -9.18 0.33 3.52
CA LYS A 89 -10.61 -0.01 3.47
C LYS A 89 -11.48 1.24 3.30
N LYS A 90 -11.15 2.33 3.98
CA LYS A 90 -11.86 3.60 3.82
C LYS A 90 -11.70 4.18 2.41
N VAL A 91 -10.49 4.15 1.86
CA VAL A 91 -10.21 4.64 0.51
C VAL A 91 -10.95 3.82 -0.55
N ILE A 92 -10.89 2.49 -0.45
CA ILE A 92 -11.62 1.56 -1.33
C ILE A 92 -13.11 1.90 -1.31
N TRP A 93 -13.71 1.98 -0.12
CA TRP A 93 -15.12 2.34 0.02
C TRP A 93 -15.44 3.68 -0.66
N MET A 94 -14.62 4.72 -0.47
CA MET A 94 -14.84 6.02 -1.12
C MET A 94 -14.76 5.95 -2.64
N ILE A 95 -13.83 5.16 -3.20
CA ILE A 95 -13.70 4.95 -4.65
C ILE A 95 -14.94 4.22 -5.18
N GLU A 96 -15.36 3.13 -4.52
CA GLU A 96 -16.55 2.37 -4.90
C GLU A 96 -17.82 3.24 -4.87
N GLN A 97 -17.99 4.09 -3.86
CA GLN A 97 -19.11 5.04 -3.81
C GLN A 97 -19.08 6.07 -4.94
N THR A 98 -17.89 6.45 -5.41
CA THR A 98 -17.72 7.42 -6.50
C THR A 98 -18.05 6.80 -7.87
N MET A 99 -17.90 5.49 -8.01
CA MET A 99 -18.19 4.76 -9.25
C MET A 99 -19.66 4.32 -9.38
N MET A 100 -20.42 4.38 -8.28
CA MET A 100 -21.85 4.06 -8.20
C MET A 100 -22.71 5.14 -8.84
#